data_AF-A0A4Q8QTE1-F1
#
_entry.id   AF-A0A4Q8QTE1-F1
#
_cell.length_a   1.000
_cell.length_b   1.000
_cell.length_c   1.000
_cell.angle_alpha   90.00
_cell.angle_beta   90.00
_cell.angle_gamma   90.00
#
_symmetry.space_group_name_H-M   'P 1'
#
loop_
_entity.id
_entity.type
_entity.pdbx_description
1 polymer ?
#
loop_
_entity_poly.entity_id
_entity_poly.type
_entity_poly.pdbx_seq_one_letter_code
_entity_poly.pdbx_strand_id
1 'polypeptide(L)'
;MLGVLIAQLDQPDVAAGVLTTLDPRIAGQLERRAAAASMTVADFAAGAVREFVEHADDDLWFQLLTIVRKSDDPSLTAVQTILTWVVAER
;
A
#
# COMPACT_ATOMS: atom_id res chain seq x y z
N MET A 1 -1.38 0.29 15.85
CA MET A 1 -1.43 1.50 14.99
C MET A 1 -1.60 1.17 13.51
N LEU A 2 -0.99 0.09 12.99
CA LEU A 2 -1.24 -0.36 11.60
C LEU A 2 -2.67 -0.82 11.32
N GLY A 3 -3.36 -1.45 12.29
CA GLY A 3 -4.78 -1.80 12.13
C GLY A 3 -5.70 -0.60 11.91
N VAL A 4 -5.35 0.58 12.44
CA VAL A 4 -6.07 1.83 12.18
C VAL A 4 -5.79 2.32 10.77
N LEU A 5 -4.57 2.11 10.26
CA LEU A 5 -4.19 2.44 8.89
C LEU A 5 -4.91 1.57 7.86
N ILE A 6 -5.02 0.26 8.12
CA ILE A 6 -5.78 -0.67 7.28
C ILE A 6 -7.26 -0.25 7.27
N ALA A 7 -7.83 0.07 8.44
CA ALA A 7 -9.20 0.56 8.54
C ALA A 7 -9.41 1.91 7.83
N GLN A 8 -8.38 2.76 7.80
CA GLN A 8 -8.40 4.02 7.04
C GLN A 8 -8.28 3.79 5.54
N LEU A 9 -7.54 2.79 5.08
CA LEU A 9 -7.47 2.44 3.65
C LEU A 9 -8.76 1.82 3.11
N ASP A 10 -9.56 1.18 3.97
CA ASP A 10 -10.94 0.78 3.64
C ASP A 10 -11.87 2.01 3.43
N GLN A 11 -11.43 3.23 3.80
CA GLN A 11 -12.16 4.47 3.49
C GLN A 11 -11.76 4.97 2.08
N PRO A 12 -12.71 5.06 1.14
CA PRO A 12 -12.41 5.44 -0.25
C PRO A 12 -11.75 6.81 -0.39
N ASP A 13 -12.07 7.77 0.48
CA ASP A 13 -11.47 9.12 0.45
C ASP A 13 -10.00 9.12 0.87
N VAL A 14 -9.63 8.28 1.84
CA VAL A 14 -8.24 8.15 2.30
C VAL A 14 -7.42 7.36 1.30
N ALA A 15 -7.98 6.27 0.76
CA ALA A 15 -7.36 5.52 -0.32
C ALA A 15 -7.10 6.42 -1.54
N ALA A 16 -8.07 7.23 -1.95
CA ALA A 16 -7.89 8.19 -3.04
C ALA A 16 -6.79 9.23 -2.72
N GLY A 17 -6.74 9.75 -1.49
CA GLY A 17 -5.68 10.65 -1.05
C GLY A 17 -4.29 10.02 -1.17
N VAL A 18 -4.12 8.78 -0.70
CA VAL A 18 -2.85 8.05 -0.83
C VAL A 18 -2.50 7.79 -2.29
N LEU A 19 -3.46 7.36 -3.11
CA LEU A 19 -3.28 7.12 -4.55
C LEU A 19 -2.85 8.37 -5.32
N THR A 20 -3.32 9.56 -4.92
CA THR A 20 -2.90 10.82 -5.56
C THR A 20 -1.47 11.24 -5.23
N THR A 21 -0.91 10.75 -4.12
CA THR A 21 0.47 11.01 -3.71
C THR A 21 1.46 9.97 -4.23
N LEU A 22 0.97 8.87 -4.79
CA LEU A 22 1.78 7.80 -5.36
C LEU A 22 2.42 8.23 -6.68
N ASP A 23 3.58 7.64 -6.98
CA ASP A 23 4.19 7.78 -8.30
C ASP A 23 3.18 7.34 -9.37
N PRO A 24 2.90 8.18 -10.40
CA PRO A 24 1.94 7.84 -11.46
C PRO A 24 2.20 6.50 -12.15
N ARG A 25 3.47 6.04 -12.20
CA ARG A 25 3.84 4.73 -12.74
C ARG A 25 3.32 3.59 -11.88
N ILE A 26 3.42 3.74 -10.55
CA ILE A 26 2.93 2.76 -9.57
C ILE A 26 1.40 2.76 -9.57
N ALA A 27 0.76 3.94 -9.58
CA ALA A 27 -0.69 4.07 -9.68
C ALA A 27 -1.24 3.37 -10.94
N GLY A 28 -0.62 3.59 -12.11
CA GLY A 28 -1.02 2.92 -13.35
C GLY A 28 -0.76 1.40 -13.37
N GLN A 29 0.21 0.89 -12.59
CA GLN A 29 0.37 -0.56 -12.40
C GLN A 29 -0.70 -1.13 -11.48
N LEU A 30 -1.03 -0.41 -10.42
CA LEU A 30 -2.06 -0.79 -9.46
C LEU A 30 -3.44 -0.85 -10.12
N GLU A 31 -3.77 0.13 -10.96
CA GLU A 31 -4.98 0.14 -11.80
C GLU A 31 -5.08 -1.10 -12.70
N ARG A 32 -3.99 -1.47 -13.37
CA ARG A 32 -3.97 -2.66 -14.22
C ARG A 32 -4.17 -3.94 -13.42
N ARG A 33 -3.54 -4.06 -12.24
CA ARG A 33 -3.68 -5.23 -11.37
C ARG A 33 -5.08 -5.33 -10.75
N ALA A 34 -5.61 -4.22 -10.28
CA ALA A 34 -6.98 -4.14 -9.77
C ALA A 34 -8.00 -4.54 -10.85
N ALA A 35 -7.84 -4.01 -12.07
CA ALA A 35 -8.69 -4.38 -13.21
C ALA A 35 -8.58 -5.88 -13.57
N ALA A 36 -7.37 -6.45 -13.54
CA ALA A 36 -7.16 -7.88 -13.77
C ALA A 36 -7.83 -8.75 -12.68
N ALA A 37 -7.88 -8.26 -11.44
CA ALA A 37 -8.56 -8.89 -10.31
C ALA A 37 -10.08 -8.60 -10.27
N SER A 38 -10.63 -7.80 -11.20
CA SER A 38 -12.02 -7.30 -11.16
C SER A 38 -12.37 -6.56 -9.86
N MET A 39 -11.39 -5.85 -9.30
CA MET A 39 -11.53 -5.05 -8.07
C MET A 39 -11.35 -3.57 -8.38
N THR A 40 -11.87 -2.71 -7.50
CA THR A 40 -11.50 -1.28 -7.55
C THR A 40 -10.06 -1.11 -7.07
N VAL A 41 -9.40 -0.01 -7.47
CA VAL A 41 -8.03 0.29 -7.03
C VAL A 41 -7.95 0.43 -5.51
N ALA A 42 -8.99 1.01 -4.89
CA ALA A 42 -9.08 1.14 -3.45
C ALA A 42 -9.16 -0.24 -2.76
N ASP A 43 -10.04 -1.12 -3.24
CA ASP A 43 -10.18 -2.48 -2.66
C ASP A 43 -8.90 -3.30 -2.85
N PHE A 44 -8.27 -3.20 -4.03
CA PHE A 44 -7.00 -3.88 -4.30
C PHE A 44 -5.88 -3.35 -3.40
N ALA A 45 -5.78 -2.03 -3.22
CA ALA A 45 -4.78 -1.43 -2.34
C ALA A 45 -4.98 -1.83 -0.87
N ALA A 46 -6.21 -1.77 -0.38
CA ALA A 46 -6.54 -2.18 0.98
C ALA A 46 -6.26 -3.67 1.21
N GLY A 47 -6.63 -4.52 0.24
CA GLY A 47 -6.33 -5.95 0.25
C GLY A 47 -4.84 -6.24 0.27
N ALA A 48 -4.06 -5.60 -0.60
CA ALA A 48 -2.62 -5.74 -0.68
C ALA A 48 -1.91 -5.34 0.62
N VAL A 49 -2.32 -4.23 1.24
CA VAL A 49 -1.77 -3.80 2.53
C VAL A 49 -2.14 -4.77 3.66
N ARG A 50 -3.38 -5.29 3.65
CA ARG A 50 -3.81 -6.30 4.61
C ARG A 50 -3.02 -7.60 4.47
N GLU A 51 -2.89 -8.10 3.25
CA GLU A 51 -2.12 -9.31 2.94
C GLU A 51 -0.67 -9.18 3.38
N PHE A 52 -0.03 -8.04 3.10
CA PHE A 52 1.30 -7.73 3.60
C PHE A 52 1.35 -7.76 5.13
N VAL A 53 0.42 -7.10 5.83
CA VAL A 53 0.45 -7.07 7.29
C VAL A 53 0.24 -8.45 7.91
N GLU A 54 -0.54 -9.32 7.26
CA GLU A 54 -0.83 -10.67 7.73
C GLU A 54 0.27 -11.69 7.37
N HIS A 55 0.96 -11.53 6.24
CA HIS A 55 1.84 -12.55 5.67
C HIS A 55 3.28 -12.08 5.39
N ALA A 56 3.62 -10.80 5.60
CA ALA A 56 4.98 -10.33 5.37
C ALA A 56 5.97 -11.06 6.29
N ASP A 57 7.10 -11.43 5.71
CA ASP A 57 8.23 -11.99 6.44
C ASP A 57 8.95 -10.90 7.28
N ASP A 58 9.77 -11.36 8.22
CA ASP A 58 10.52 -10.46 9.11
C ASP A 58 11.44 -9.53 8.32
N ASP A 59 12.01 -9.99 7.20
CA ASP A 59 12.92 -9.22 6.36
C ASP A 59 12.24 -8.02 5.68
N LEU A 60 11.07 -8.23 5.07
CA LEU A 60 10.24 -7.16 4.51
C LEU A 60 9.76 -6.20 5.61
N TRP A 61 9.40 -6.74 6.78
CA TRP A 61 9.05 -5.92 7.95
C TRP A 61 10.21 -5.02 8.39
N PHE A 62 11.44 -5.54 8.49
CA PHE A 62 12.62 -4.76 8.86
C PHE A 62 12.95 -3.69 7.81
N GLN A 63 12.82 -4.01 6.52
CA GLN A 63 12.99 -3.04 5.45
C GLN A 63 11.98 -1.90 5.55
N LEU A 64 10.70 -2.24 5.76
CA LEU A 64 9.62 -1.26 5.89
C LEU A 64 9.90 -0.32 7.06
N LEU A 65 10.24 -0.85 8.23
CA LEU A 65 10.57 -0.05 9.41
C LEU A 65 11.78 0.85 9.18
N THR A 66 12.78 0.39 8.43
CA THR A 66 13.97 1.19 8.09
C THR A 66 13.64 2.38 7.20
N ILE A 67 12.74 2.18 6.22
CA ILE A 67 12.27 3.23 5.31
C ILE A 67 11.39 4.23 6.08
N VAL A 68 10.39 3.72 6.80
CA VAL A 68 9.42 4.51 7.58
C VAL A 68 10.10 5.38 8.64
N ARG A 69 11.15 4.88 9.31
CA ARG A 69 11.92 5.64 10.31
C ARG A 69 12.62 6.89 9.76
N LYS A 70 12.84 6.96 8.45
CA LYS A 70 13.50 8.09 7.79
C LYS A 70 12.51 9.07 7.18
N SER A 71 11.20 8.82 7.34
CA SER A 71 10.16 9.63 6.72
C SER A 71 9.49 10.57 7.71
N ASP A 72 9.09 11.73 7.20
CA ASP A 72 8.29 12.73 7.91
C ASP A 72 6.83 12.29 8.06
N ASP A 73 6.33 11.43 7.16
CA ASP A 73 5.02 10.77 7.26
C ASP A 73 5.18 9.24 7.25
N PRO A 74 5.39 8.64 8.43
CA PRO A 74 5.56 7.20 8.60
C PRO A 74 4.40 6.38 8.04
N SER A 75 3.18 6.90 8.18
CA SER A 75 1.94 6.24 7.81
C SER A 75 1.80 6.15 6.30
N LEU A 76 1.91 7.30 5.63
CA LEU A 76 1.82 7.37 4.18
C LEU A 76 2.95 6.59 3.51
N THR A 77 4.17 6.73 4.02
CA THR A 77 5.36 6.07 3.48
C THR A 77 5.24 4.55 3.57
N ALA A 78 4.68 4.02 4.68
CA ALA A 78 4.47 2.60 4.82
C ALA A 78 3.55 2.06 3.71
N VAL A 79 2.41 2.72 3.48
CA VAL A 79 1.45 2.29 2.46
C VAL A 79 2.06 2.39 1.06
N GLN A 80 2.69 3.51 0.72
CA GLN A 80 3.32 3.68 -0.58
C GLN A 80 4.39 2.62 -0.85
N THR A 81 5.19 2.29 0.17
CA THR A 81 6.23 1.26 0.08
C THR A 81 5.63 -0.12 -0.16
N ILE A 82 4.62 -0.51 0.62
CA ILE A 82 3.94 -1.81 0.47
C ILE A 82 3.33 -1.92 -0.93
N LEU A 83 2.57 -0.91 -1.38
CA LEU A 83 1.96 -0.92 -2.70
C LEU A 83 3.00 -0.98 -3.81
N THR A 84 4.14 -0.32 -3.64
CA THR A 84 5.26 -0.38 -4.57
C THR A 84 5.83 -1.80 -4.66
N TRP A 85 6.03 -2.48 -3.54
CA TRP A 85 6.49 -3.88 -3.52
C TRP A 85 5.49 -4.81 -4.21
N VAL A 86 4.21 -4.67 -3.86
CA VAL A 86 3.13 -5.49 -4.43
C VAL A 86 3.02 -5.32 -5.94
N VAL A 87 3.28 -4.13 -6.50
CA VAL A 87 3.30 -3.96 -7.97
C VAL A 87 4.64 -4.35 -8.62
N ALA A 88 5.73 -4.31 -7.87
CA ALA A 88 7.07 -4.67 -8.34
C ALA A 88 7.29 -6.19 -8.43
N GLU A 89 6.65 -6.96 -7.56
CA GLU A 89 6.70 -8.42 -7.59
C GLU A 89 6.01 -8.94 -8.87
N ARG A 90 6.73 -9.75 -9.66
CA ARG A 90 6.29 -10.32 -10.95
C ARG A 90 6.28 -11.83 -10.88
#